data_AF-A0A7V2WH42-F1
#
_entry.id   AF-A0A7V2WH42-F1
#
_cell.length_a   1.000
_cell.length_b   1.000
_cell.length_c   1.000
_cell.angle_alpha   90.00
_cell.angle_beta   90.00
_cell.angle_gamma   90.00
#
_symmetry.space_group_name_H-M   'P 1'
#
loop_
_entity.id
_entity.type
_entity.pdbx_description
1 polymer ?
#
loop_
_entity_poly.entity_id
_entity_poly.type
_entity_poly.pdbx_seq_one_letter_code
_entity_poly.pdbx_strand_id
1 'polypeptide(L)' 'MKRLLKPVLIVGLYTLTITPSIQARDRHLEPQSQVVTHHKTTVNGKAFGYTATAGTQPVWDKDGKTIAALFYT' A
#
# COMPACT_ATOMS: atom_id res chain seq x y z
N MET A 1 35.10 -20.17 39.26
CA MET A 1 34.35 -19.10 38.54
C MET A 1 34.85 -18.85 37.10
N LYS A 2 36.14 -18.99 36.77
CA LYS A 2 36.69 -18.67 35.43
C LYS A 2 36.27 -19.62 34.27
N ARG A 3 35.80 -20.84 34.57
CA ARG A 3 35.40 -21.86 33.57
C ARG A 3 34.03 -21.61 32.91
N LEU A 4 33.14 -20.89 33.59
CA LEU A 4 31.81 -20.55 33.07
C LEU A 4 31.78 -19.17 32.38
N LEU A 5 32.84 -18.38 32.52
CA LEU A 5 32.91 -17.01 31.99
C LEU A 5 33.03 -16.99 30.45
N LYS A 6 33.78 -17.92 29.86
CA LYS A 6 34.00 -18.01 28.40
C LYS A 6 32.72 -18.31 27.59
N PRO A 7 31.89 -19.31 27.93
CA PRO A 7 30.65 -19.54 27.20
C PRO A 7 29.63 -18.41 27.41
N VAL A 8 29.59 -17.79 28.59
CA VAL A 8 28.74 -16.61 28.85
C VAL A 8 29.16 -15.41 27.99
N LEU A 9 30.48 -15.19 27.82
CA LEU A 9 31.00 -14.14 26.94
C LEU A 9 30.71 -14.41 25.46
N ILE A 10 30.78 -15.67 25.02
CA ILE A 10 30.46 -16.06 23.64
C ILE A 10 28.97 -15.94 23.35
N VAL A 11 28.10 -16.39 24.27
CA VAL A 11 26.64 -16.27 24.14
C VAL A 11 26.22 -14.80 24.17
N GLY A 12 26.81 -13.98 25.05
CA GLY A 12 26.58 -12.53 25.08
C GLY A 12 27.07 -11.79 23.83
N LEU A 13 28.13 -12.26 23.19
CA LEU A 13 28.62 -11.71 21.91
C LEU A 13 27.73 -12.11 20.73
N TYR A 14 27.12 -13.30 20.79
CA TYR A 14 26.23 -13.81 19.73
C TYR A 14 24.85 -13.16 19.73
N THR A 15 24.35 -12.70 20.89
CA THR A 15 23.06 -11.98 20.98
C THR A 15 23.14 -10.52 20.56
N LEU A 16 24.34 -9.92 20.49
CA LEU A 16 24.53 -8.51 20.14
C LEU A 16 24.43 -8.25 18.63
N THR A 17 24.53 -9.27 17.78
CA THR A 17 24.57 -9.12 16.32
C THR A 17 23.21 -9.19 15.63
N ILE A 18 22.13 -9.54 16.34
CA ILE A 18 20.79 -9.68 15.76
C ILE A 18 19.94 -8.49 16.20
N THR A 19 20.19 -7.32 15.60
CA THR A 19 19.20 -6.23 15.64
C THR A 19 18.28 -6.37 14.43
N PRO A 20 16.97 -6.62 14.61
CA PRO A 20 16.04 -6.58 13.50
C PRO A 20 15.95 -5.12 13.01
N SER A 21 16.32 -4.89 11.76
CA SER A 21 16.08 -3.59 11.12
C SER A 21 14.57 -3.44 10.87
N ILE A 22 13.93 -2.50 11.55
CA ILE A 22 12.55 -2.12 11.26
C ILE A 22 12.59 -1.24 10.01
N GLN A 23 12.43 -1.86 8.84
CA GLN A 23 12.23 -1.11 7.61
C GLN A 23 10.83 -0.47 7.64
N ALA A 24 10.77 0.86 7.58
CA ALA A 24 9.51 1.55 7.34
C ALA A 24 8.98 1.12 5.97
N ARG A 25 7.78 0.55 5.93
CA ARG A 25 7.12 0.23 4.67
C ARG A 25 6.62 1.54 4.05
N ASP A 26 7.24 1.93 2.93
CA ASP A 26 6.67 2.96 2.08
C ASP A 26 5.27 2.51 1.67
N ARG A 27 4.27 3.36 1.95
CA ARG A 27 2.91 3.14 1.45
C ARG A 27 2.96 3.36 -0.06
N HIS A 28 3.12 2.26 -0.80
CA HIS A 28 2.97 2.27 -2.24
C HIS A 28 1.50 2.59 -2.54
N LEU A 29 1.27 3.72 -3.21
CA LEU A 29 -0.04 4.05 -3.76
C LEU A 29 -0.17 3.33 -5.10
N GLU A 30 -1.06 2.35 -5.16
CA GLU A 30 -1.30 1.54 -6.35
C GLU A 30 -1.54 2.41 -7.60
N PRO A 31 -1.22 1.89 -8.81
CA PRO A 31 -1.51 2.56 -10.06
C PRO A 31 -3.00 2.87 -10.22
N GLN A 32 -3.30 3.76 -11.17
CA GLN A 32 -4.67 4.14 -11.54
C GLN A 32 -5.61 2.93 -11.58
N SER A 33 -6.84 3.11 -11.10
CA SER A 33 -7.88 2.09 -11.18
C SER A 33 -9.15 2.66 -11.77
N GLN A 34 -9.91 1.82 -12.45
CA GLN A 34 -11.22 2.18 -12.97
C GLN A 34 -12.14 0.96 -12.92
N VAL A 35 -13.38 1.19 -12.46
CA VAL A 35 -14.47 0.24 -12.48
C VAL A 35 -15.57 0.81 -13.37
N VAL A 36 -15.95 0.05 -14.39
CA VAL A 36 -17.04 0.38 -15.30
C VAL A 36 -18.21 -0.55 -15.02
N THR A 37 -19.40 0.01 -14.83
CA THR A 37 -20.63 -0.74 -14.61
C THR A 37 -21.72 -0.29 -15.58
N HIS A 38 -22.57 -1.22 -15.97
CA HIS A 38 -23.68 -0.96 -16.89
C HIS A 38 -25.00 -1.16 -16.17
N HIS A 39 -25.90 -0.19 -16.33
CA HIS A 39 -27.18 -0.14 -15.64
C HIS A 39 -28.31 0.19 -16.60
N LYS A 40 -29.55 -0.07 -16.19
CA LYS A 40 -30.75 0.32 -16.91
C LYS A 40 -31.78 0.84 -15.91
N THR A 41 -32.44 1.94 -16.26
CA THR A 41 -33.49 2.53 -15.43
C THR A 41 -34.66 3.01 -16.30
N THR A 42 -35.78 3.30 -15.65
CA THR A 42 -36.97 3.88 -16.28
C THR A 42 -37.28 5.21 -15.58
N VAL A 43 -37.25 6.31 -16.33
CA VAL A 43 -37.62 7.65 -15.83
C VAL A 43 -38.77 8.17 -16.68
N ASN A 44 -39.84 8.65 -16.05
CA ASN A 44 -41.05 9.12 -16.72
C ASN A 44 -41.61 8.10 -17.74
N GLY A 45 -41.60 6.81 -17.38
CA GLY A 45 -42.08 5.72 -18.25
C GLY A 45 -41.15 5.34 -19.40
N LYS A 46 -40.02 6.03 -19.60
CA LYS A 46 -39.03 5.70 -20.64
C LYS A 46 -37.83 4.96 -20.07
N ALA A 47 -37.59 3.75 -20.57
CA ALA A 47 -36.42 2.96 -20.21
C ALA A 47 -35.18 3.42 -21.00
N PHE A 48 -34.06 3.60 -20.30
CA PHE A 48 -32.76 3.85 -20.91
C PHE A 48 -31.63 3.17 -20.12
N GLY A 49 -30.59 2.77 -20.84
CA GLY A 49 -29.35 2.28 -20.25
C GLY A 49 -28.40 3.44 -19.96
N TYR A 50 -27.51 3.26 -18.99
CA TYR A 50 -26.38 4.16 -18.75
C TYR A 50 -25.16 3.38 -18.26
N THR A 51 -23.99 3.98 -18.46
CA THR A 51 -22.72 3.47 -17.97
C THR A 51 -22.22 4.39 -16.86
N ALA A 52 -21.82 3.81 -15.74
CA ALA A 52 -21.22 4.52 -14.62
C ALA A 52 -19.77 4.07 -14.47
N THR A 53 -18.88 5.03 -14.28
CA THR A 53 -17.43 4.80 -14.21
C THR A 53 -16.88 5.48 -12.97
N ALA A 54 -16.32 4.71 -12.04
CA ALA A 54 -15.63 5.25 -10.87
C ALA A 54 -14.17 4.79 -10.87
N GLY A 55 -13.27 5.62 -10.36
CA GLY A 55 -11.85 5.28 -10.41
C GLY A 55 -10.97 6.18 -9.57
N THR A 56 -9.67 5.89 -9.62
CA THR A 56 -8.61 6.67 -8.99
C THR A 56 -7.54 7.05 -10.01
N GLN A 57 -7.07 8.29 -9.94
CA GLN A 57 -5.95 8.78 -10.75
C GLN A 57 -4.81 9.23 -9.84
N PRO A 58 -3.57 8.74 -10.04
CA PRO A 58 -2.43 9.18 -9.24
C PRO A 58 -2.11 10.67 -9.44
N VAL A 59 -1.62 11.30 -8.37
CA VAL A 59 -1.02 12.64 -8.37
C VAL A 59 0.48 12.46 -8.16
N TRP A 60 1.28 13.03 -9.06
CA TRP A 60 2.73 12.88 -9.06
C TRP A 60 3.43 14.14 -8.54
N ASP A 61 4.58 13.95 -7.88
CA ASP A 61 5.52 15.04 -7.63
C ASP A 61 6.43 15.30 -8.84
N LYS A 62 7.36 16.25 -8.70
CA LYS A 62 8.33 16.64 -9.73
C LYS A 62 9.28 15.52 -10.16
N ASP A 63 9.46 14.49 -9.32
CA ASP A 63 10.37 13.37 -9.55
C ASP A 63 9.63 12.13 -10.09
N GLY A 64 8.31 12.25 -10.32
CA GLY A 64 7.46 11.18 -10.84
C GLY A 64 6.98 10.19 -9.77
N LYS A 65 7.18 10.48 -8.48
CA LYS A 65 6.66 9.65 -7.39
C LYS A 65 5.18 9.95 -7.17
N THR A 66 4.36 8.91 -7.10
CA THR A 66 2.95 9.07 -6.70
C THR A 66 2.88 9.52 -5.24
N ILE A 67 2.28 10.69 -5.01
CA ILE A 67 2.14 11.31 -3.68
C ILE A 67 0.70 11.33 -3.17
N ALA A 68 -0.29 11.19 -4.05
CA ALA A 68 -1.71 11.05 -3.70
C ALA A 68 -2.50 10.35 -4.83
N ALA A 69 -3.79 10.11 -4.62
CA ALA A 69 -4.72 9.65 -5.65
C ALA A 69 -6.01 10.49 -5.62
N LEU A 70 -6.47 10.94 -6.78
CA LEU A 70 -7.75 11.61 -7.00
C LEU A 70 -8.82 10.56 -7.27
N PHE A 71 -9.88 10.55 -6.48
CA PHE A 71 -11.07 9.73 -6.74
C PHE A 71 -12.06 10.47 -7.65
N TYR A 72 -12.64 9.78 -8.62
CA TYR A 72 -13.68 10.32 -9.53
C TYR A 72 -14.81 9.31 -9.77
N THR A 73 -15.98 9.81 -10.19
CA THR A 73 -17.19 9.05 -10.56
C THR A 73 -18.00 9.74 -11.66
#